data_AF-A0A972RXQ1-F1
#
_entry.id   AF-A0A972RXQ1-F1
#
_cell.length_a   1.000
_cell.length_b   1.000
_cell.length_c   1.000
_cell.angle_alpha   90.00
_cell.angle_beta   90.00
_cell.angle_gamma   90.00
#
_symmetry.space_group_name_H-M   'P 1'
#
loop_
_entity.id
_entity.type
_entity.pdbx_description
1 polymer ?
#
loop_
_entity_poly.entity_id
_entity_poly.type
_entity_poly.pdbx_seq_one_letter_code
_entity_poly.pdbx_strand_id
1 'polypeptide(L)'
;MKKFLGILLTSALAISLSQAKSVKLKEPPEELSKYYPPESENYEFLVNMYQLSTAFTGVMVNAQEGKWSQAKEWAKRTKEYYVKIGKLVPSWKKVLRIKSADNLIEATEAKKLSDVKKYANIIGKTCVQCHKNYQLPTKIKYHYPSYDGVAIEDPVEEVEYSVKDYMKKMTNDMKLIKVYITQQDKEKASEAGERFIKRFEGLQQMCSDCHTNNLSEEVYFNDEIKDNLETLKDAIENNRVNETFSALNQIGWNNCTKCHNVHQVPAMLKEKFEK
;
A
#
# COMPACT_ATOMS: atom_id res chain seq x y z
N MET A 1 41.49 53.74 26.15
CA MET A 1 42.04 52.75 25.19
C MET A 1 41.77 51.34 25.69
N LYS A 2 40.74 50.65 25.16
CA LYS A 2 40.62 49.19 25.21
C LYS A 2 39.71 48.77 24.05
N LYS A 3 40.32 48.07 23.10
CA LYS A 3 39.73 47.60 21.84
C LYS A 3 38.71 46.50 22.14
N PHE A 4 37.47 46.66 21.69
CA PHE A 4 36.53 45.54 21.58
C PHE A 4 36.74 44.90 20.20
N LEU A 5 37.39 43.74 20.21
CA LEU A 5 37.63 42.90 19.04
C LEU A 5 36.37 42.07 18.81
N GLY A 6 35.72 42.28 17.67
CA GLY A 6 34.55 41.51 17.25
C GLY A 6 34.92 40.05 16.95
N ILE A 7 34.12 39.13 17.49
CA ILE A 7 34.14 37.72 17.11
C ILE A 7 32.85 37.48 16.31
N LEU A 8 33.00 37.43 14.98
CA LEU A 8 31.98 36.90 14.07
C LEU A 8 32.02 35.37 14.19
N LEU A 9 31.05 34.78 14.89
CA LEU A 9 30.78 33.34 14.79
C LEU A 9 30.06 33.06 13.47
N THR A 10 30.79 32.55 12.48
CA THR A 10 30.19 31.93 11.29
C THR A 10 29.72 30.53 11.66
N SER A 11 28.44 30.40 12.04
CA SER A 11 27.79 29.09 12.16
C SER A 11 27.61 28.48 10.78
N ALA A 12 28.51 27.57 10.40
CA ALA A 12 28.34 26.73 9.22
C ALA A 12 27.15 25.78 9.45
N LEU A 13 26.02 26.09 8.82
CA LEU A 13 24.84 25.25 8.80
C LEU A 13 25.18 24.01 7.95
N ALA A 14 25.50 22.90 8.63
CA ALA A 14 25.71 21.61 7.97
C ALA A 14 24.36 21.11 7.46
N ILE A 15 24.04 21.43 6.20
CA ILE A 15 22.91 20.85 5.49
C ILE A 15 23.26 19.37 5.28
N SER A 16 22.66 18.49 6.08
CA SER A 16 22.75 17.05 5.87
C SER A 16 22.05 16.69 4.56
N LEU A 17 22.81 16.50 3.49
CA LEU A 17 22.34 15.88 2.26
C LEU A 17 22.00 14.42 2.56
N SER A 18 20.75 14.15 2.94
CA SER A 18 20.24 12.78 3.01
C SER A 18 20.10 12.25 1.58
N GLN A 19 21.09 11.48 1.12
CA GLN A 19 20.90 10.65 -0.08
C GLN A 19 19.93 9.52 0.27
N ALA A 20 18.72 9.59 -0.29
CA ALA A 20 17.79 8.47 -0.23
C ALA A 20 18.45 7.26 -0.92
N LYS A 21 18.75 6.21 -0.15
CA LYS A 21 19.22 4.94 -0.73
C LYS A 21 18.15 4.42 -1.67
N SER A 22 18.52 4.11 -2.91
CA SER A 22 17.60 3.52 -3.87
C SER A 22 17.13 2.15 -3.37
N VAL A 23 15.81 1.95 -3.34
CA VAL A 23 15.21 0.66 -2.99
C VAL A 23 15.06 -0.15 -4.27
N LYS A 24 15.87 -1.19 -4.43
CA LYS A 24 15.71 -2.15 -5.53
C LYS A 24 14.74 -3.25 -5.10
N LEU A 25 13.55 -3.26 -5.68
CA LEU A 25 12.59 -4.34 -5.49
C LEU A 25 13.08 -5.58 -6.23
N LYS A 26 13.04 -6.74 -5.57
CA LYS A 26 13.32 -8.02 -6.22
C LYS A 26 12.04 -8.55 -6.84
N GLU A 27 12.16 -9.09 -8.04
CA GLU A 27 11.03 -9.75 -8.66
C GLU A 27 10.65 -11.01 -7.87
N PRO A 28 9.37 -11.16 -7.46
CA PRO A 28 8.91 -12.38 -6.83
C PRO A 28 8.86 -13.51 -7.86
N PRO A 29 9.02 -14.78 -7.44
CA PRO A 29 8.92 -15.91 -8.35
C PRO A 29 7.55 -15.97 -9.02
N GLU A 30 7.55 -16.29 -10.31
CA GLU A 30 6.33 -16.39 -11.13
C GLU A 30 5.37 -17.45 -10.59
N GLU A 31 5.88 -18.51 -9.95
CA GLU A 31 5.04 -19.58 -9.39
C GLU A 31 4.03 -19.08 -8.35
N LEU A 32 4.24 -17.90 -7.77
CA LEU A 32 3.29 -17.28 -6.85
C LEU A 32 1.99 -16.83 -7.53
N SER A 33 2.00 -16.48 -8.83
CA SER A 33 0.83 -15.96 -9.55
C SER A 33 -0.39 -16.87 -9.43
N LYS A 34 -0.16 -18.19 -9.42
CA LYS A 34 -1.16 -19.27 -9.29
C LYS A 34 -2.00 -19.22 -8.01
N TYR A 35 -1.61 -18.39 -7.05
CA TYR A 35 -2.26 -18.27 -5.74
C TYR A 35 -2.84 -16.87 -5.49
N TYR A 36 -2.94 -16.03 -6.53
CA TYR A 36 -3.51 -14.70 -6.43
C TYR A 36 -4.33 -14.35 -7.69
N PRO A 37 -5.25 -13.39 -7.62
CA PRO A 37 -5.95 -12.89 -8.79
C PRO A 37 -4.99 -12.29 -9.83
N PRO A 38 -5.32 -12.35 -11.13
CA PRO A 38 -6.54 -12.93 -11.69
C PRO A 38 -6.49 -14.46 -11.90
N GLU A 39 -5.32 -15.10 -11.74
CA GLU A 39 -5.16 -16.53 -12.02
C GLU A 39 -5.89 -17.43 -11.00
N SER A 40 -6.05 -16.96 -9.77
CA SER A 40 -6.69 -17.72 -8.70
C SER A 40 -7.29 -16.81 -7.63
N GLU A 41 -8.55 -17.06 -7.29
CA GLU A 41 -9.18 -16.47 -6.11
C GLU A 41 -8.78 -17.19 -4.81
N ASN A 42 -8.08 -18.33 -4.92
CA ASN A 42 -7.62 -19.12 -3.80
C ASN A 42 -6.24 -18.65 -3.33
N TYR A 43 -6.24 -17.85 -2.26
CA TYR A 43 -5.05 -17.32 -1.59
C TYR A 43 -4.24 -18.38 -0.80
N GLU A 44 -4.05 -19.57 -1.35
CA GLU A 44 -3.47 -20.73 -0.65
C GLU A 44 -2.09 -20.43 -0.06
N PHE A 45 -1.23 -19.75 -0.83
CA PHE A 45 0.10 -19.38 -0.35
C PHE A 45 0.03 -18.45 0.86
N LEU A 46 -0.84 -17.43 0.82
CA LEU A 46 -1.03 -16.49 1.91
C LEU A 46 -1.61 -17.18 3.16
N VAL A 47 -2.60 -18.06 2.97
CA VAL A 47 -3.15 -18.89 4.05
C VAL A 47 -2.05 -19.75 4.68
N ASN A 48 -1.18 -20.38 3.88
CA ASN A 48 -0.02 -21.13 4.39
C ASN A 48 0.91 -20.25 5.23
N MET A 49 1.11 -18.97 4.87
CA MET A 49 1.93 -18.04 5.66
C MET A 49 1.30 -17.72 7.02
N TYR A 50 -0.01 -17.50 7.07
CA TYR A 50 -0.72 -17.28 8.34
C TYR A 50 -0.70 -18.51 9.24
N GLN A 51 -0.92 -19.69 8.66
CA GLN A 51 -0.86 -20.96 9.40
C GLN A 51 0.54 -21.24 9.93
N LEU A 52 1.57 -20.99 9.12
CA LEU A 52 2.97 -21.09 9.56
C LEU A 52 3.29 -20.11 10.70
N SER A 53 2.86 -18.85 10.60
CA SER A 53 3.08 -17.84 11.65
C SER A 53 2.43 -18.24 12.98
N THR A 54 1.20 -18.74 12.91
CA THR A 54 0.45 -19.23 14.08
C THR A 54 1.15 -20.44 14.69
N ALA A 55 1.52 -21.42 13.86
CA ALA A 55 2.18 -22.64 14.33
C ALA A 55 3.54 -22.35 14.98
N PHE A 56 4.33 -21.47 14.36
CA PHE A 56 5.64 -21.06 14.87
C PHE A 56 5.52 -20.37 16.24
N THR A 57 4.51 -19.50 16.40
CA THR A 57 4.20 -18.87 17.69
C THR A 57 3.77 -19.91 18.72
N GLY A 58 2.93 -20.87 18.32
CA GLY A 58 2.47 -21.97 19.16
C GLY A 58 3.61 -22.81 19.75
N VAL A 59 4.69 -23.05 19.01
CA VAL A 59 5.89 -23.72 19.53
C VAL A 59 6.48 -22.94 20.70
N MET A 60 6.69 -21.63 20.50
CA MET A 60 7.39 -20.80 21.46
C MET A 60 6.60 -20.64 22.76
N VAL A 61 5.31 -20.33 22.67
CA VAL A 61 4.43 -20.16 23.83
C VAL A 61 4.38 -21.45 24.65
N ASN A 62 4.10 -22.59 24.01
CA ASN A 62 3.97 -23.85 24.74
C ASN A 62 5.31 -24.35 25.32
N ALA A 63 6.44 -24.15 24.61
CA ALA A 63 7.75 -24.51 25.14
C ALA A 63 8.15 -23.65 26.35
N GLN A 64 7.82 -22.36 26.33
CA GLN A 64 8.08 -21.45 27.46
C GLN A 64 7.24 -21.80 28.68
N GLU A 65 6.00 -22.23 28.49
CA GLU A 65 5.08 -22.68 29.55
C GLU A 65 5.35 -24.13 30.01
N GLY A 66 6.35 -24.82 29.45
CA GLY A 66 6.64 -26.22 29.77
C GLY A 66 5.60 -27.23 29.25
N LYS A 67 4.67 -26.79 28.39
CA LYS A 67 3.65 -27.62 27.71
C LYS A 67 4.26 -28.37 26.52
N TRP A 68 5.19 -29.28 26.80
CA TRP A 68 6.05 -29.91 25.79
C TRP A 68 5.31 -30.77 24.76
N SER A 69 4.23 -31.45 25.15
CA SER A 69 3.41 -32.22 24.21
C SER A 69 2.76 -31.29 23.16
N GLN A 70 2.20 -30.17 23.60
CA GLN A 70 1.62 -29.15 22.73
C GLN A 70 2.71 -28.47 21.89
N ALA A 71 3.86 -28.14 22.48
CA ALA A 71 4.99 -27.56 21.76
C ALA A 71 5.45 -28.45 20.59
N LYS A 72 5.51 -29.77 20.82
CA LYS A 72 5.83 -30.76 19.79
C LYS A 72 4.80 -30.78 18.66
N GLU A 73 3.50 -30.79 18.98
CA GLU A 73 2.45 -30.75 17.96
C GLU A 73 2.51 -29.47 17.11
N TRP A 74 2.76 -28.32 17.74
CA TRP A 74 2.99 -27.08 17.02
C TRP A 74 4.28 -27.09 16.20
N ALA A 75 5.33 -27.79 16.64
CA ALA A 75 6.58 -27.91 15.89
C ALA A 75 6.40 -28.77 14.62
N LYS A 76 5.59 -29.83 14.70
CA LYS A 76 5.19 -30.62 13.53
C LYS A 76 4.41 -29.78 12.52
N ARG A 77 3.42 -29.00 12.97
CA ARG A 77 2.67 -28.06 12.11
C ARG A 77 3.57 -27.00 11.49
N THR A 78 4.51 -26.46 12.26
CA THR A 78 5.53 -25.53 11.76
C THR A 78 6.31 -26.15 10.62
N LYS A 79 6.83 -27.38 10.80
CA LYS A 79 7.54 -28.10 9.73
C LYS A 79 6.65 -28.33 8.50
N GLU A 80 5.40 -28.75 8.70
CA GLU A 80 4.44 -28.99 7.62
C GLU A 80 4.28 -27.75 6.72
N TYR A 81 3.88 -26.62 7.31
CA TYR A 81 3.66 -25.38 6.55
C TYR A 81 4.95 -24.78 6.00
N TYR A 82 6.08 -24.95 6.71
CA TYR A 82 7.39 -24.49 6.25
C TYR A 82 7.87 -25.28 5.03
N VAL A 83 7.72 -26.61 5.03
CA VAL A 83 8.01 -27.46 3.86
C VAL A 83 7.04 -27.16 2.71
N LYS A 84 5.78 -26.87 3.01
CA LYS A 84 4.76 -26.51 2.01
C LYS A 84 5.14 -25.26 1.20
N ILE A 85 5.91 -24.31 1.76
CA ILE A 85 6.50 -23.20 0.99
C ILE A 85 7.23 -23.70 -0.25
N GLY A 86 8.10 -24.70 -0.09
CA GLY A 86 8.87 -25.26 -1.20
C GLY A 86 8.02 -26.09 -2.16
N LYS A 87 6.85 -26.56 -1.74
CA LYS A 87 5.90 -27.24 -2.64
C LYS A 87 5.17 -26.22 -3.52
N LEU A 88 4.71 -25.13 -2.92
CA LEU A 88 3.99 -24.05 -3.62
C LEU A 88 4.92 -23.21 -4.50
N VAL A 89 6.15 -22.95 -4.03
CA VAL A 89 7.16 -22.17 -4.74
C VAL A 89 8.45 -22.98 -4.83
N PRO A 90 8.58 -23.88 -5.82
CA PRO A 90 9.72 -24.79 -5.96
C PRO A 90 11.07 -24.11 -6.01
N SER A 91 11.16 -22.91 -6.62
CA SER A 91 12.38 -22.10 -6.66
C SER A 91 12.93 -21.74 -5.27
N TRP A 92 12.09 -21.72 -4.23
CA TRP A 92 12.51 -21.43 -2.85
C TRP A 92 12.97 -22.66 -2.05
N LYS A 93 12.81 -23.89 -2.56
CA LYS A 93 13.24 -25.11 -1.81
C LYS A 93 14.67 -25.02 -1.29
N LYS A 94 15.59 -24.46 -2.09
CA LYS A 94 17.03 -24.38 -1.75
C LYS A 94 17.34 -23.41 -0.61
N VAL A 95 16.48 -22.43 -0.35
CA VAL A 95 16.70 -21.42 0.72
C VAL A 95 16.05 -21.82 2.05
N LEU A 96 15.16 -22.82 2.03
CA LEU A 96 14.50 -23.32 3.24
C LEU A 96 15.45 -24.20 4.05
N ARG A 97 15.55 -23.92 5.36
CA ARG A 97 16.38 -24.68 6.30
C ARG A 97 15.61 -25.87 6.84
N ILE A 98 15.24 -26.81 5.97
CA ILE A 98 14.34 -27.93 6.32
C ILE A 98 14.87 -28.75 7.51
N LYS A 99 16.17 -29.05 7.55
CA LYS A 99 16.79 -29.74 8.69
C LYS A 99 16.60 -29.01 10.02
N SER A 100 16.49 -27.68 10.02
CA SER A 100 16.23 -26.91 11.24
C SER A 100 14.80 -27.07 11.74
N ALA A 101 13.83 -27.36 10.85
CA ALA A 101 12.47 -27.69 11.25
C ALA A 101 12.39 -29.10 11.87
N ASP A 102 13.19 -30.07 11.38
CA ASP A 102 13.34 -31.37 12.02
C ASP A 102 13.93 -31.24 13.42
N ASN A 103 15.05 -30.53 13.54
CA ASN A 103 15.71 -30.30 14.82
C ASN A 103 14.83 -29.51 15.82
N LEU A 104 13.90 -28.67 15.33
CA LEU A 104 12.93 -27.98 16.19
C LEU A 104 12.00 -28.98 16.88
N ILE A 105 11.54 -30.01 16.16
CA ILE A 105 10.72 -31.09 16.72
C ILE A 105 11.53 -31.88 17.75
N GLU A 106 12.74 -32.31 17.39
CA GLU A 106 13.63 -33.05 18.30
C GLU A 106 13.91 -32.24 19.58
N ALA A 107 14.11 -30.91 19.48
CA ALA A 107 14.32 -30.05 20.63
C ALA A 107 13.09 -29.98 21.55
N THR A 108 11.88 -29.97 21.00
CA THR A 108 10.64 -30.04 21.80
C THR A 108 10.45 -31.41 22.46
N GLU A 109 10.83 -32.50 21.79
CA GLU A 109 10.82 -33.86 22.37
C GLU A 109 11.83 -33.99 23.51
N ALA A 110 13.02 -33.45 23.33
CA ALA A 110 14.08 -33.40 24.34
C ALA A 110 13.78 -32.41 25.48
N LYS A 111 12.71 -31.62 25.39
CA LYS A 111 12.30 -30.59 26.36
C LYS A 111 13.41 -29.54 26.60
N LYS A 112 14.21 -29.25 25.57
CA LYS A 112 15.36 -28.33 25.65
C LYS A 112 14.99 -26.96 25.11
N LEU A 113 14.55 -26.06 25.99
CA LEU A 113 14.14 -24.72 25.61
C LEU A 113 15.23 -23.93 24.87
N SER A 114 16.50 -24.10 25.23
CA SER A 114 17.64 -23.48 24.55
C SER A 114 17.74 -23.91 23.09
N ASP A 115 17.51 -25.19 22.82
CA ASP A 115 17.58 -25.75 21.47
C ASP A 115 16.35 -25.35 20.66
N VAL A 116 15.16 -25.32 21.27
CA VAL A 116 13.95 -24.77 20.64
C VAL A 116 14.21 -23.34 20.17
N LYS A 117 14.72 -22.47 21.04
CA LYS A 117 15.07 -21.07 20.70
C LYS A 117 16.10 -21.00 19.58
N LYS A 118 17.14 -21.85 19.62
CA LYS A 118 18.19 -21.90 18.59
C LYS A 118 17.62 -22.25 17.22
N TYR A 119 16.84 -23.32 17.11
CA TYR A 119 16.30 -23.76 15.82
C TYR A 119 15.18 -22.85 15.32
N ALA A 120 14.35 -22.33 16.21
CA ALA A 120 13.38 -21.27 15.89
C ALA A 120 14.09 -20.04 15.30
N ASN A 121 15.19 -19.57 15.89
CA ASN A 121 15.96 -18.45 15.35
C ASN A 121 16.51 -18.73 13.94
N ILE A 122 16.98 -19.95 13.66
CA ILE A 122 17.48 -20.30 12.32
C ILE A 122 16.36 -20.23 11.28
N ILE A 123 15.18 -20.80 11.59
CA ILE A 123 14.00 -20.73 10.72
C ILE A 123 13.56 -19.27 10.55
N GLY A 124 13.47 -18.52 11.65
CA GLY A 124 13.07 -17.12 11.68
C GLY A 124 13.96 -16.22 10.82
N LYS A 125 15.27 -16.48 10.76
CA LYS A 125 16.18 -15.79 9.84
C LYS A 125 15.82 -16.01 8.37
N THR A 126 15.39 -17.22 7.99
CA THR A 126 14.87 -17.47 6.64
C THR A 126 13.58 -16.68 6.40
N CYS A 127 12.65 -16.67 7.36
CA CYS A 127 11.41 -15.89 7.27
C CYS A 127 11.70 -14.39 7.03
N VAL A 128 12.58 -13.80 7.84
CA VAL A 128 12.98 -12.39 7.73
C VAL A 128 13.63 -12.12 6.37
N GLN A 129 14.55 -12.98 5.92
CA GLN A 129 15.22 -12.80 4.64
C GLN A 129 14.24 -12.89 3.46
N CYS A 130 13.31 -13.85 3.47
CA CYS A 130 12.28 -13.96 2.44
C CYS A 130 11.33 -12.76 2.46
N HIS A 131 10.81 -12.38 3.63
CA HIS A 131 9.89 -11.24 3.73
C HIS A 131 10.52 -9.93 3.29
N LYS A 132 11.76 -9.66 3.73
CA LYS A 132 12.51 -8.48 3.31
C LYS A 132 12.68 -8.38 1.80
N ASN A 133 12.87 -9.52 1.12
CA ASN A 133 13.13 -9.55 -0.30
C ASN A 133 11.85 -9.55 -1.15
N TYR A 134 10.81 -10.25 -0.70
CA TYR A 134 9.70 -10.63 -1.59
C TYR A 134 8.33 -10.25 -1.07
N GLN A 135 8.14 -9.87 0.20
CA GLN A 135 6.79 -9.55 0.72
C GLN A 135 6.17 -8.36 -0.01
N LEU A 136 6.88 -7.23 -0.07
CA LEU A 136 6.41 -6.04 -0.77
C LEU A 136 6.23 -6.30 -2.28
N PRO A 137 7.24 -6.82 -3.01
CA PRO A 137 7.09 -7.12 -4.43
C PRO A 137 5.94 -8.09 -4.74
N THR A 138 5.74 -9.13 -3.93
CA THR A 138 4.61 -10.07 -4.09
C THR A 138 3.28 -9.35 -3.94
N LYS A 139 3.14 -8.48 -2.94
CA LYS A 139 1.92 -7.69 -2.78
C LYS A 139 1.67 -6.79 -3.98
N ILE A 140 2.68 -6.03 -4.41
CA ILE A 140 2.55 -5.12 -5.56
C ILE A 140 2.19 -5.88 -6.84
N LYS A 141 2.90 -6.96 -7.16
CA LYS A 141 2.71 -7.68 -8.42
C LYS A 141 1.39 -8.47 -8.44
N TYR A 142 1.09 -9.19 -7.36
CA TYR A 142 0.02 -10.19 -7.35
C TYR A 142 -1.20 -9.84 -6.50
N HIS A 143 -1.08 -8.97 -5.49
CA HIS A 143 -2.22 -8.64 -4.61
C HIS A 143 -2.96 -7.38 -5.03
N TYR A 144 -2.26 -6.35 -5.51
CA TYR A 144 -2.91 -5.14 -6.00
C TYR A 144 -3.47 -5.37 -7.42
N PRO A 145 -4.77 -5.12 -7.64
CA PRO A 145 -5.37 -5.24 -8.98
C PRO A 145 -4.75 -4.21 -9.93
N SER A 146 -4.80 -4.51 -11.24
CA SER A 146 -4.50 -3.50 -12.26
C SER A 146 -5.72 -2.61 -12.46
N TYR A 147 -5.50 -1.37 -12.91
CA TYR A 147 -6.57 -0.53 -13.47
C TYR A 147 -6.90 -0.91 -14.92
N ASP A 148 -6.15 -1.83 -15.52
CA ASP A 148 -6.47 -2.36 -16.84
C ASP A 148 -7.81 -3.08 -16.79
N GLY A 149 -8.78 -2.59 -17.57
CA GLY A 149 -10.15 -3.09 -17.57
C GLY A 149 -11.12 -2.31 -16.67
N VAL A 150 -10.65 -1.34 -15.89
CA VAL A 150 -11.50 -0.39 -15.17
C VAL A 150 -11.81 0.80 -16.08
N ALA A 151 -13.09 1.05 -16.31
CA ALA A 151 -13.59 2.17 -17.09
C ALA A 151 -14.52 3.02 -16.21
N ILE A 152 -14.52 4.33 -16.43
CA ILE A 152 -15.39 5.26 -15.71
C ILE A 152 -16.19 6.02 -16.75
N GLU A 153 -17.51 6.02 -16.62
CA GLU A 153 -18.38 6.85 -17.44
C GLU A 153 -18.22 8.31 -17.02
N ASP A 154 -17.84 9.17 -17.97
CA ASP A 154 -17.70 10.61 -17.73
C ASP A 154 -19.07 11.29 -17.75
N PRO A 155 -19.57 11.78 -16.61
CA PRO A 155 -20.90 12.39 -16.52
C PRO A 155 -21.01 13.75 -17.24
N VAL A 156 -19.90 14.26 -17.80
CA VAL A 156 -19.89 15.50 -18.58
C VAL A 156 -19.94 15.22 -20.08
N GLU A 157 -19.30 14.16 -20.54
CA GLU A 157 -19.14 13.84 -21.96
C GLU A 157 -19.93 12.58 -22.39
N GLU A 158 -20.49 11.83 -21.43
CA GLU A 158 -21.25 10.59 -21.63
C GLU A 158 -20.43 9.53 -22.39
N VAL A 159 -19.14 9.46 -22.08
CA VAL A 159 -18.16 8.56 -22.71
C VAL A 159 -17.36 7.85 -21.62
N GLU A 160 -17.09 6.57 -21.81
CA GLU A 160 -16.20 5.79 -20.96
C GLU A 160 -14.72 6.16 -21.19
N TYR A 161 -13.99 6.37 -20.10
CA TYR A 161 -12.55 6.57 -20.12
C TYR A 161 -11.81 5.54 -19.29
N SER A 162 -10.56 5.28 -19.69
CA SER A 162 -9.59 4.68 -18.78
C SER A 162 -9.44 5.55 -17.52
N VAL A 163 -9.14 4.93 -16.37
CA VAL A 163 -8.90 5.66 -15.12
C VAL A 163 -7.87 6.79 -15.31
N LYS A 164 -6.81 6.53 -16.08
CA LYS A 164 -5.75 7.52 -16.35
C LYS A 164 -6.26 8.74 -17.12
N ASP A 165 -7.06 8.53 -18.16
CA ASP A 165 -7.59 9.61 -18.99
C ASP A 165 -8.66 10.40 -18.25
N TYR A 166 -9.50 9.72 -17.47
CA TYR A 166 -10.47 10.34 -16.58
C TYR A 166 -9.80 11.27 -15.56
N MET A 167 -8.76 10.78 -14.86
CA MET A 167 -7.98 11.59 -13.91
C MET A 167 -7.35 12.81 -14.56
N LYS A 168 -6.87 12.67 -15.81
CA LYS A 168 -6.31 13.78 -16.58
C LYS A 168 -7.37 14.84 -16.89
N LYS A 169 -8.58 14.44 -17.30
CA LYS A 169 -9.69 15.37 -17.54
C LYS A 169 -10.12 16.11 -16.28
N MET A 170 -10.40 15.39 -15.20
CA MET A 170 -10.74 15.98 -13.90
C MET A 170 -9.66 16.96 -13.42
N THR A 171 -8.38 16.57 -13.52
CA THR A 171 -7.25 17.44 -13.15
C THR A 171 -7.17 18.69 -14.05
N ASN A 172 -7.55 18.58 -15.31
CA ASN A 172 -7.60 19.74 -16.21
C ASN A 172 -8.71 20.71 -15.82
N ASP A 173 -9.91 20.24 -15.47
CA ASP A 173 -10.96 21.12 -14.96
C ASP A 173 -10.52 21.84 -13.68
N MET A 174 -9.91 21.11 -12.74
CA MET A 174 -9.33 21.73 -11.54
C MET A 174 -8.34 22.86 -11.87
N LYS A 175 -7.48 22.66 -12.88
CA LYS A 175 -6.54 23.70 -13.33
C LYS A 175 -7.27 24.86 -13.99
N LEU A 176 -8.31 24.60 -14.80
CA LEU A 176 -9.11 25.62 -15.45
C LEU A 176 -9.84 26.51 -14.43
N ILE A 177 -10.39 25.93 -13.35
CA ILE A 177 -10.94 26.70 -12.22
C ILE A 177 -9.91 27.72 -11.73
N LYS A 178 -8.68 27.28 -11.45
CA LYS A 178 -7.60 28.14 -10.95
C LYS A 178 -7.24 29.25 -11.93
N VAL A 179 -7.22 28.96 -13.23
CA VAL A 179 -6.93 29.94 -14.28
C VAL A 179 -8.05 30.98 -14.35
N TYR A 180 -9.30 30.56 -14.50
CA TYR A 180 -10.42 31.46 -14.73
C TYR A 180 -10.79 32.29 -13.50
N ILE A 181 -10.71 31.71 -12.29
CA ILE A 181 -10.95 32.47 -11.05
C ILE A 181 -9.90 33.57 -10.85
N THR A 182 -8.64 33.31 -11.23
CA THR A 182 -7.57 34.32 -11.19
C THR A 182 -7.79 35.44 -12.21
N GLN A 183 -8.40 35.11 -13.35
CA GLN A 183 -8.76 36.06 -14.40
C GLN A 183 -10.08 36.79 -14.13
N GLN A 184 -10.78 36.46 -13.02
CA GLN A 184 -12.12 36.95 -12.70
C GLN A 184 -13.17 36.61 -13.77
N ASP A 185 -12.93 35.58 -14.58
CA ASP A 185 -13.88 35.05 -15.55
C ASP A 185 -14.82 34.06 -14.84
N LYS A 186 -15.81 34.63 -14.14
CA LYS A 186 -16.75 33.88 -13.28
C LYS A 186 -17.51 32.80 -14.05
N GLU A 187 -17.93 33.08 -15.28
CA GLU A 187 -18.71 32.16 -16.10
C GLU A 187 -17.88 30.91 -16.41
N LYS A 188 -16.68 31.08 -16.99
CA LYS A 188 -15.80 29.93 -17.29
C LYS A 188 -15.30 29.23 -16.04
N ALA A 189 -15.08 29.95 -14.95
CA ALA A 189 -14.71 29.34 -13.67
C ALA A 189 -15.84 28.44 -13.14
N SER A 190 -17.09 28.89 -13.24
CA SER A 190 -18.28 28.13 -12.83
C SER A 190 -18.46 26.88 -13.68
N GLU A 191 -18.35 27.00 -15.00
CA GLU A 191 -18.41 25.84 -15.91
C GLU A 191 -17.33 24.79 -15.61
N ALA A 192 -16.09 25.24 -15.38
CA ALA A 192 -15.00 24.33 -15.00
C ALA A 192 -15.24 23.71 -13.60
N GLY A 193 -15.81 24.48 -12.68
CA GLY A 193 -16.23 24.03 -11.35
C GLY A 193 -17.25 22.90 -11.42
N GLU A 194 -18.32 23.09 -12.18
CA GLU A 194 -19.37 22.09 -12.37
C GLU A 194 -18.83 20.79 -12.99
N ARG A 195 -18.01 20.90 -14.04
CA ARG A 195 -17.37 19.71 -14.64
C ARG A 195 -16.47 18.98 -13.67
N PHE A 196 -15.66 19.72 -12.90
CA PHE A 196 -14.79 19.13 -11.88
C PHE A 196 -15.59 18.39 -10.81
N ILE A 197 -16.64 19.02 -10.25
CA ILE A 197 -17.48 18.42 -9.20
C ILE A 197 -18.13 17.14 -9.72
N LYS A 198 -18.79 17.19 -10.88
CA LYS A 198 -19.41 16.01 -11.51
C LYS A 198 -18.42 14.88 -11.72
N ARG A 199 -17.23 15.18 -12.26
CA ARG A 199 -16.18 14.18 -12.47
C ARG A 199 -15.60 13.66 -11.16
N PHE A 200 -15.47 14.51 -10.15
CA PHE A 200 -15.01 14.07 -8.83
C PHE A 200 -15.99 13.09 -8.20
N GLU A 201 -17.29 13.39 -8.23
CA GLU A 201 -18.34 12.50 -7.72
C GLU A 201 -18.42 11.19 -8.52
N GLY A 202 -18.24 11.27 -9.85
CA GLY A 202 -18.23 10.11 -10.74
C GLY A 202 -17.10 9.10 -10.44
N LEU A 203 -16.06 9.48 -9.70
CA LEU A 203 -15.02 8.55 -9.25
C LEU A 203 -15.55 7.42 -8.36
N GLN A 204 -16.72 7.58 -7.73
CA GLN A 204 -17.36 6.52 -6.93
C GLN A 204 -17.58 5.25 -7.74
N GLN A 205 -17.87 5.38 -9.04
CA GLN A 205 -18.20 4.25 -9.93
C GLN A 205 -17.11 3.16 -9.93
N MET A 206 -15.83 3.53 -9.87
CA MET A 206 -14.74 2.55 -9.95
C MET A 206 -14.54 1.75 -8.66
N CYS A 207 -15.15 2.16 -7.56
CA CYS A 207 -14.90 1.55 -6.25
C CYS A 207 -15.42 0.11 -6.23
N SER A 208 -16.63 -0.13 -6.75
CA SER A 208 -17.24 -1.46 -6.84
C SER A 208 -16.54 -2.41 -7.81
N ASP A 209 -15.74 -1.89 -8.75
CA ASP A 209 -14.98 -2.74 -9.68
C ASP A 209 -13.87 -3.53 -8.98
N CYS A 210 -13.43 -3.05 -7.81
CA CYS A 210 -12.34 -3.67 -7.04
C CYS A 210 -12.74 -4.01 -5.59
N HIS A 211 -13.72 -3.32 -5.01
CA HIS A 211 -14.16 -3.52 -3.63
C HIS A 211 -15.52 -4.21 -3.57
N THR A 212 -15.64 -5.19 -2.67
CA THR A 212 -16.88 -5.97 -2.48
C THR A 212 -17.86 -5.35 -1.49
N ASN A 213 -17.52 -4.20 -0.90
CA ASN A 213 -18.37 -3.49 0.04
C ASN A 213 -18.23 -1.98 -0.14
N ASN A 214 -19.24 -1.26 0.33
CA ASN A 214 -19.37 0.18 0.14
C ASN A 214 -18.56 0.99 1.18
N LEU A 215 -17.88 0.35 2.14
CA LEU A 215 -17.10 1.06 3.15
C LEU A 215 -15.99 1.89 2.51
N SER A 216 -15.38 1.38 1.43
CA SER A 216 -14.40 2.15 0.66
C SER A 216 -15.01 3.45 0.15
N GLU A 217 -16.18 3.40 -0.49
CA GLU A 217 -16.89 4.59 -0.99
C GLU A 217 -17.21 5.55 0.17
N GLU A 218 -17.79 5.05 1.26
CA GLU A 218 -18.15 5.88 2.43
C GLU A 218 -16.95 6.59 3.05
N VAL A 219 -15.77 5.96 3.08
CA VAL A 219 -14.55 6.56 3.63
C VAL A 219 -13.99 7.66 2.73
N TYR A 220 -14.07 7.51 1.41
CA TYR A 220 -13.52 8.48 0.45
C TYR A 220 -14.54 9.54 0.00
N PHE A 221 -15.83 9.27 0.16
CA PHE A 221 -16.94 10.13 -0.27
C PHE A 221 -17.92 10.45 0.88
N ASN A 222 -17.35 10.74 2.05
CA ASN A 222 -18.09 11.13 3.25
C ASN A 222 -18.71 12.54 3.16
N ASP A 223 -19.43 12.95 4.21
CA ASP A 223 -20.07 14.26 4.24
C ASP A 223 -19.06 15.43 4.25
N GLU A 224 -17.86 15.22 4.82
CA GLU A 224 -16.79 16.24 4.80
C GLU A 224 -16.39 16.61 3.36
N ILE A 225 -16.34 15.66 2.42
CA ILE A 225 -16.05 16.01 1.03
C ILE A 225 -17.22 16.68 0.34
N LYS A 226 -18.47 16.30 0.67
CA LYS A 226 -19.65 16.98 0.12
C LYS A 226 -19.66 18.45 0.52
N ASP A 227 -19.42 18.74 1.80
CA ASP A 227 -19.31 20.11 2.32
C ASP A 227 -18.18 20.90 1.62
N ASN A 228 -17.03 20.26 1.36
CA ASN A 228 -15.93 20.88 0.64
C ASN A 228 -16.25 21.17 -0.84
N LEU A 229 -17.01 20.29 -1.51
CA LEU A 229 -17.46 20.50 -2.89
C LEU A 229 -18.51 21.61 -2.97
N GLU A 230 -19.44 21.67 -2.01
CA GLU A 230 -20.40 22.76 -1.89
C GLU A 230 -19.72 24.10 -1.62
N THR A 231 -18.75 24.12 -0.70
CA THR A 231 -17.92 25.30 -0.43
C THR A 231 -17.15 25.75 -1.68
N LEU A 232 -16.59 24.81 -2.45
CA LEU A 232 -15.93 25.12 -3.71
C LEU A 232 -16.88 25.79 -4.69
N LYS A 233 -18.07 25.20 -4.89
CA LYS A 233 -19.10 25.73 -5.77
C LYS A 233 -19.50 27.15 -5.37
N ASP A 234 -19.88 27.35 -4.11
CA ASP A 234 -20.28 28.63 -3.56
C ASP A 234 -19.16 29.69 -3.65
N ALA A 235 -17.90 29.29 -3.45
CA ALA A 235 -16.75 30.18 -3.60
C ALA A 235 -16.57 30.64 -5.06
N ILE A 236 -16.68 29.71 -6.02
CA ILE A 236 -16.57 30.02 -7.45
C ILE A 236 -17.72 30.93 -7.90
N GLU A 237 -18.96 30.61 -7.53
CA GLU A 237 -20.17 31.38 -7.88
C GLU A 237 -20.11 32.81 -7.34
N ASN A 238 -19.47 33.03 -6.19
CA ASN A 238 -19.30 34.36 -5.61
C ASN A 238 -17.95 35.01 -5.97
N ASN A 239 -17.18 34.43 -6.90
CA ASN A 239 -15.88 34.92 -7.36
C ASN A 239 -14.86 35.14 -6.22
N ARG A 240 -14.92 34.30 -5.16
CA ARG A 240 -14.08 34.40 -3.97
C ARG A 240 -12.79 33.60 -4.16
N VAL A 241 -11.82 34.23 -4.84
CA VAL A 241 -10.53 33.64 -5.23
C VAL A 241 -9.83 32.85 -4.12
N ASN A 242 -9.65 33.45 -2.94
CA ASN A 242 -8.93 32.81 -1.82
C ASN A 242 -9.69 31.60 -1.27
N GLU A 243 -11.01 31.67 -1.21
CA GLU A 243 -11.86 30.59 -0.72
C GLU A 243 -11.90 29.43 -1.71
N THR A 244 -11.93 29.72 -3.02
CA THR A 244 -11.80 28.70 -4.08
C THR A 244 -10.47 27.95 -3.94
N PHE A 245 -9.34 28.65 -3.77
CA PHE A 245 -8.05 27.97 -3.57
C PHE A 245 -8.00 27.16 -2.28
N SER A 246 -8.59 27.67 -1.20
CA SER A 246 -8.68 26.95 0.08
C SER A 246 -9.48 25.66 -0.08
N ALA A 247 -10.66 25.71 -0.69
CA ALA A 247 -11.51 24.55 -0.93
C ALA A 247 -10.81 23.50 -1.82
N LEU A 248 -10.16 23.93 -2.90
CA LEU A 248 -9.37 23.03 -3.74
C LEU A 248 -8.22 22.36 -2.98
N ASN A 249 -7.57 23.07 -2.06
CA ASN A 249 -6.51 22.51 -1.21
C ASN A 249 -7.06 21.49 -0.21
N GLN A 250 -8.23 21.74 0.38
CA GLN A 250 -8.90 20.78 1.26
C GLN A 250 -9.24 19.50 0.51
N ILE A 251 -9.84 19.60 -0.69
CA ILE A 251 -10.11 18.43 -1.54
C ILE A 251 -8.82 17.67 -1.88
N GLY A 252 -7.75 18.41 -2.22
CA GLY A 252 -6.43 17.84 -2.51
C GLY A 252 -5.85 17.03 -1.34
N TRP A 253 -5.90 17.58 -0.13
CA TRP A 253 -5.34 16.95 1.06
C TRP A 253 -6.24 15.81 1.58
N ASN A 254 -7.54 16.04 1.65
CA ASN A 254 -8.49 15.13 2.28
C ASN A 254 -8.94 14.00 1.37
N ASN A 255 -8.80 14.12 0.04
CA ASN A 255 -9.30 13.10 -0.89
C ASN A 255 -8.23 12.68 -1.88
N CYS A 256 -7.66 13.60 -2.68
CA CYS A 256 -6.69 13.25 -3.70
C CYS A 256 -5.47 12.52 -3.09
N THR A 257 -4.95 13.02 -1.97
CA THR A 257 -3.80 12.42 -1.29
C THR A 257 -4.12 11.04 -0.72
N LYS A 258 -5.33 10.85 -0.16
CA LYS A 258 -5.74 9.54 0.37
C LYS A 258 -5.84 8.51 -0.75
N CYS A 259 -6.55 8.83 -1.84
CA CYS A 259 -6.67 7.95 -2.99
C CYS A 259 -5.29 7.66 -3.61
N HIS A 260 -4.48 8.67 -3.91
CA HIS A 260 -3.19 8.48 -4.57
C HIS A 260 -2.22 7.61 -3.75
N ASN A 261 -2.19 7.75 -2.43
CA ASN A 261 -1.32 6.95 -1.58
C ASN A 261 -1.73 5.48 -1.52
N VAL A 262 -3.02 5.18 -1.63
CA VAL A 262 -3.55 3.81 -1.56
C VAL A 262 -3.58 3.14 -2.94
N HIS A 263 -3.83 3.91 -3.99
CA HIS A 263 -4.17 3.41 -5.32
C HIS A 263 -3.07 3.70 -6.35
N GLN A 264 -2.70 4.96 -6.50
CA GLN A 264 -1.77 5.39 -7.54
C GLN A 264 -0.35 4.87 -7.29
N VAL A 265 0.14 4.95 -6.05
CA VAL A 265 1.51 4.52 -5.73
C VAL A 265 1.71 3.01 -6.00
N PRO A 266 0.83 2.10 -5.53
CA PRO A 266 0.95 0.69 -5.88
C PRO A 266 0.83 0.41 -7.38
N ALA A 267 -0.09 1.07 -8.08
CA ALA A 267 -0.23 0.92 -9.53
C ALA A 267 1.05 1.33 -10.29
N MET A 268 1.64 2.48 -9.93
CA MET A 268 2.91 2.93 -10.51
C MET A 268 4.05 1.96 -10.24
N LEU A 269 4.08 1.32 -9.06
CA LEU A 269 5.09 0.31 -8.75
C LEU A 269 4.83 -0.99 -9.53
N LYS A 270 3.57 -1.38 -9.71
CA LYS A 270 3.18 -2.57 -10.48
C LYS A 270 3.57 -2.43 -11.95
N GLU A 271 3.33 -1.28 -12.57
CA GLU A 271 3.79 -0.98 -13.93
C GLU A 271 5.32 -1.14 -14.12
N LYS A 272 6.12 -1.01 -13.05
CA LYS A 272 7.58 -1.22 -13.11
C LYS A 272 7.99 -2.69 -13.12
N PHE A 273 7.08 -3.60 -12.74
CA PHE A 273 7.29 -5.05 -12.85
C PHE A 273 6.79 -5.62 -14.19
N GLU A 274 5.96 -4.88 -14.93
CA GLU A 274 5.34 -5.31 -16.19
C GLU A 274 6.10 -4.78 -17.43
N LYS A 275 7.12 -3.94 -17.23
CA LYS A 275 8.03 -3.39 -18.25
C LYS A 275 9.39 -4.05 -18.18
#